data_AF-A0AAN9GI96-F1
#
_entry.id   AF-A0AAN9GI96-F1
#
_cell.length_a   1.000
_cell.length_b   1.000
_cell.length_c   1.000
_cell.angle_alpha   90.00
_cell.angle_beta   90.00
_cell.angle_gamma   90.00
#
_symmetry.space_group_name_H-M   'P 1'
#
loop_
_entity.id
_entity.type
_entity.pdbx_description
1 polymer ?
#
loop_
_entity_poly.entity_id
_entity_poly.type
_entity_poly.pdbx_seq_one_letter_code
_entity_poly.pdbx_strand_id
1 'polypeptide(L)'
;MIMKRVHFHGITGYLLVTAATTVVLVGLVVWSSRTQEPTAFMVLPVSPQHDVSGLRELQSSLDETRRLHSLILNAQDRRPPKLKDPICSVVLQAKEEQLAHEHISFAVKNAEMLIINDDNAGINSAEGTTVPHQNSSATKSNTMDTRQPRSMRSVMTLTENCTRYVLETGFLFARVSEEELSFPLAFSIIAYKDLEQVERLLRAVYRPNNVYCLHADRKSDVDFQSGLRLIVGCLPNVFMADVSVDVKWGAVSVLEPELECMRRLLAHRAKWRYFINLTGQEFPLKTNRELVQILTALRGANDITGTHHPMFHFRWKNSKPVPYNLTISKGDVHVLASREYVDYVTNSRVAHELLEWLRYSFIPDESFFSTLNHNPQLGVPGSYLGPIEGFDKHTLRSYKIWHFYQNHPCAGKFVRNICQLGVGDLPRLTSSPFLIANKFLYDYQPLAYDCLEKWYFDKVRLENLGLAESINVSQYENSDIVKLRYTGLMHPKLR
;
A
#
# COMPACT_ATOMS: atom_id res chain seq x y z
N MET A 1 51.95 -11.02 -17.62
CA MET A 1 50.49 -10.87 -17.39
C MET A 1 50.03 -12.04 -16.54
N ILE A 2 49.33 -11.79 -15.44
CA ILE A 2 48.74 -12.84 -14.58
C ILE A 2 47.23 -12.73 -14.70
N MET A 3 46.54 -13.85 -14.96
CA MET A 3 45.08 -13.91 -15.05
C MET A 3 44.56 -14.96 -14.08
N LYS A 4 43.84 -14.54 -13.04
CA LYS A 4 43.31 -15.42 -11.98
C LYS A 4 41.79 -15.44 -12.04
N ARG A 5 41.21 -16.61 -12.31
CA ARG A 5 39.76 -16.83 -12.33
C ARG A 5 39.24 -16.93 -10.89
N VAL A 6 38.13 -16.26 -10.60
CA VAL A 6 37.45 -16.31 -9.29
C VAL A 6 35.96 -16.61 -9.54
N HIS A 7 35.44 -17.61 -8.83
CA HIS A 7 34.02 -17.97 -8.88
C HIS A 7 33.32 -17.56 -7.59
N PHE A 8 32.15 -16.91 -7.71
CA PHE A 8 31.31 -16.55 -6.57
C PHE A 8 29.84 -16.75 -6.98
N HIS A 9 29.18 -17.75 -6.38
CA HIS A 9 27.75 -18.12 -6.57
C HIS A 9 27.19 -17.84 -7.98
N GLY A 10 27.72 -18.54 -9.00
CA GLY A 10 27.24 -18.47 -10.39
C GLY A 10 27.88 -17.37 -11.24
N ILE A 11 28.50 -16.36 -10.63
CA ILE A 11 29.27 -15.33 -11.33
C ILE A 11 30.73 -15.79 -11.48
N THR A 12 31.33 -15.51 -12.64
CA THR A 12 32.73 -15.84 -12.96
C THR A 12 33.49 -14.58 -13.30
N GLY A 13 34.38 -14.15 -12.41
CA GLY A 13 35.29 -13.03 -12.65
C GLY A 13 36.68 -13.49 -13.07
N TYR A 14 37.40 -12.63 -13.79
CA TYR A 14 38.83 -12.78 -14.07
C TYR A 14 39.56 -11.54 -13.57
N LEU A 15 40.45 -11.73 -12.58
CA LEU A 15 41.40 -10.71 -12.18
C LEU A 15 42.58 -10.74 -13.15
N LEU A 16 42.84 -9.63 -13.85
CA LEU A 16 43.83 -9.55 -14.92
C LEU A 16 44.87 -8.47 -14.58
N VAL A 17 46.13 -8.88 -14.44
CA VAL A 17 47.25 -8.02 -14.04
C VAL A 17 48.29 -8.00 -15.15
N THR A 18 48.35 -6.89 -15.89
CA THR A 18 49.42 -6.56 -16.83
C THR A 18 50.46 -5.68 -16.14
N ALA A 19 51.73 -5.98 -16.38
CA ALA A 19 52.85 -5.11 -16.01
C ALA A 19 53.42 -4.52 -17.30
N ALA A 20 52.92 -3.34 -17.66
CA ALA A 20 53.41 -2.55 -18.78
C ALA A 20 53.50 -1.10 -18.31
N THR A 21 54.73 -0.64 -18.06
CA THR A 21 55.11 0.74 -17.70
C THR A 21 54.10 1.54 -16.86
N THR A 22 54.38 1.56 -15.55
CA THR A 22 54.05 2.67 -14.63
C THR A 22 52.61 2.84 -14.17
N VAL A 23 51.64 2.02 -14.61
CA VAL A 23 50.28 1.98 -14.03
C VAL A 23 49.89 0.54 -13.68
N VAL A 24 49.36 0.34 -12.47
CA VAL A 24 48.65 -0.89 -12.09
C VAL A 24 47.16 -0.66 -12.27
N LEU A 25 46.54 -1.46 -13.15
CA LEU A 25 45.11 -1.44 -13.41
C LEU A 25 44.45 -2.64 -12.70
N VAL A 26 43.46 -2.37 -11.86
CA VAL A 26 42.60 -3.41 -11.27
C VAL A 26 41.21 -3.28 -11.88
N GLY A 27 40.86 -4.22 -12.76
CA GLY A 27 39.53 -4.34 -13.35
C GLY A 27 38.73 -5.46 -12.69
N LEU A 28 37.45 -5.21 -12.39
CA LEU A 28 36.52 -6.18 -11.81
C LEU A 28 35.26 -6.25 -12.68
N VAL A 29 35.13 -7.32 -13.48
CA VAL A 29 34.02 -7.51 -14.42
C VAL A 29 32.96 -8.40 -13.78
N VAL A 30 31.72 -7.88 -13.69
CA VAL A 30 30.54 -8.61 -13.21
C VAL A 30 29.69 -9.03 -14.40
N TRP A 31 29.39 -10.33 -14.51
CA TRP A 31 28.69 -10.91 -15.66
C TRP A 31 27.32 -11.48 -15.26
N SER A 32 26.26 -10.94 -15.87
CA SER A 32 24.87 -11.38 -15.66
C SER A 32 24.50 -12.50 -16.65
N SER A 33 24.20 -13.68 -16.11
CA SER A 33 23.81 -14.86 -16.90
C SER A 33 22.42 -14.77 -17.54
N ARG A 34 21.66 -13.69 -17.31
CA ARG A 34 20.34 -13.44 -17.93
C ARG A 34 20.31 -12.35 -19.00
N THR A 35 21.30 -11.47 -19.06
CA THR A 35 21.31 -10.31 -19.97
C THR A 35 22.48 -10.30 -20.96
N GLN A 36 23.57 -11.05 -20.69
CA GLN A 36 24.80 -11.13 -21.50
C GLN A 36 25.57 -9.83 -21.79
N GLU A 37 25.05 -8.66 -21.42
CA GLU A 37 25.82 -7.41 -21.38
C GLU A 37 26.53 -7.20 -20.01
N PRO A 38 27.73 -6.59 -20.00
CA PRO A 38 28.48 -6.31 -18.77
C PRO A 38 27.91 -5.11 -18.01
N THR A 39 27.31 -5.36 -16.83
CA THR A 39 26.59 -4.33 -16.06
C THR A 39 27.45 -3.28 -15.34
N ALA A 40 28.78 -3.47 -15.29
CA ALA A 40 29.72 -2.45 -14.81
C ALA A 40 31.15 -2.73 -15.29
N PHE A 41 31.88 -1.65 -15.58
CA PHE A 41 33.34 -1.63 -15.61
C PHE A 41 33.81 -0.54 -14.65
N MET A 42 34.75 -0.88 -13.76
CA MET A 42 35.51 0.10 -12.99
C MET A 42 36.99 -0.20 -13.20
N VAL A 43 37.76 0.86 -13.48
CA VAL A 43 39.20 0.80 -13.71
C VAL A 43 39.83 1.89 -12.85
N LEU A 44 40.53 1.48 -11.79
CA LEU A 44 41.21 2.41 -10.88
C LEU A 44 42.69 2.52 -11.29
N PRO A 45 43.19 3.73 -11.66
CA PRO A 45 44.61 3.96 -11.86
C PRO A 45 45.28 4.21 -10.50
N VAL A 46 46.33 3.44 -10.19
CA VAL A 46 47.15 3.67 -8.99
C VAL A 46 48.49 4.30 -9.39
N SER A 47 48.75 5.51 -8.90
CA SER A 47 50.01 6.23 -9.12
C SER A 47 51.15 5.67 -8.24
N PRO A 48 52.40 5.53 -8.72
CA PRO A 48 53.44 4.78 -8.01
C PRO A 48 54.05 5.44 -6.75
N GLN A 49 53.61 6.63 -6.33
CA GLN A 49 54.35 7.46 -5.35
C GLN A 49 53.61 7.83 -4.06
N HIS A 50 52.36 7.39 -3.84
CA HIS A 50 51.64 7.68 -2.58
C HIS A 50 51.21 6.43 -1.80
N ASP A 51 52.00 6.18 -0.76
CA ASP A 51 51.74 5.51 0.53
C ASP A 51 50.95 4.18 0.60
N VAL A 52 51.47 3.28 1.43
CA VAL A 52 50.92 1.93 1.71
C VAL A 52 49.79 1.99 2.75
N SER A 53 49.52 3.15 3.35
CA SER A 53 48.39 3.40 4.28
C SER A 53 47.03 3.06 3.66
N GLY A 54 46.71 3.61 2.48
CA GLY A 54 45.42 3.40 1.82
C GLY A 54 45.11 1.93 1.50
N LEU A 55 46.14 1.12 1.21
CA LEU A 55 45.98 -0.34 1.04
C LEU A 55 45.62 -1.05 2.36
N ARG A 56 46.06 -0.54 3.51
CA ARG A 56 45.66 -1.08 4.83
C ARG A 56 44.24 -0.70 5.19
N GLU A 57 43.77 0.49 4.81
CA GLU A 57 42.38 0.91 5.02
C GLU A 57 41.41 0.12 4.13
N LEU A 58 41.77 -0.11 2.86
CA LEU A 58 41.04 -1.00 1.95
C LEU A 58 40.99 -2.45 2.46
N GLN A 59 42.11 -2.96 2.98
CA GLN A 59 42.18 -4.29 3.61
C GLN A 59 41.31 -4.35 4.89
N SER A 60 41.38 -3.32 5.75
CA SER A 60 40.58 -3.23 6.97
C SER A 60 39.08 -3.19 6.67
N SER A 61 38.66 -2.40 5.68
CA SER A 61 37.26 -2.31 5.24
C SER A 61 36.77 -3.64 4.65
N LEU A 62 37.61 -4.36 3.89
CA LEU A 62 37.30 -5.71 3.40
C LEU A 62 37.19 -6.75 4.52
N ASP A 63 38.08 -6.71 5.52
CA ASP A 63 38.06 -7.65 6.64
C ASP A 63 36.96 -7.33 7.67
N GLU A 64 36.60 -6.06 7.85
CA GLU A 64 35.42 -5.65 8.61
C GLU A 64 34.12 -6.02 7.88
N THR A 65 34.07 -5.88 6.55
CA THR A 65 32.95 -6.39 5.72
C THR A 65 32.81 -7.91 5.86
N ARG A 66 33.92 -8.67 5.85
CA ARG A 66 33.91 -10.13 6.13
C ARG A 66 33.43 -10.45 7.55
N ARG A 67 33.79 -9.62 8.54
CA ARG A 67 33.38 -9.77 9.93
C ARG A 67 31.89 -9.49 10.13
N LEU A 68 31.34 -8.48 9.46
CA LEU A 68 29.89 -8.24 9.38
C LEU A 68 29.18 -9.41 8.69
N HIS A 69 29.73 -9.89 7.57
CA HIS A 69 29.16 -11.03 6.83
C HIS A 69 29.12 -12.31 7.68
N SER A 70 30.16 -12.62 8.46
CA SER A 70 30.17 -13.80 9.33
C SER A 70 29.27 -13.65 10.57
N LEU A 71 29.12 -12.43 11.11
CA LEU A 71 28.11 -12.13 12.13
C LEU A 71 26.68 -12.28 11.59
N ILE A 72 26.43 -11.83 10.36
CA ILE A 72 25.15 -12.02 9.66
C ILE A 72 24.88 -13.53 9.47
N LEU A 73 25.83 -14.31 8.97
CA LEU A 73 25.67 -15.77 8.80
C LEU A 73 25.37 -16.47 10.13
N ASN A 74 26.09 -16.13 11.20
CA ASN A 74 25.83 -16.68 12.54
C ASN A 74 24.47 -16.25 13.11
N ALA A 75 23.91 -15.11 12.69
CA ALA A 75 22.53 -14.72 12.98
C ALA A 75 21.51 -15.47 12.10
N GLN A 76 21.87 -15.86 10.87
CA GLN A 76 21.00 -16.68 10.01
C GLN A 76 20.75 -18.08 10.60
N ASP A 77 21.74 -18.66 11.28
CA ASP A 77 21.69 -20.00 11.85
C ASP A 77 20.87 -20.10 13.15
N ARG A 78 20.49 -18.95 13.74
CA ARG A 78 19.55 -18.86 14.86
C ARG A 78 18.09 -18.62 14.45
N ARG A 79 17.76 -18.67 13.15
CA ARG A 79 16.39 -18.41 12.67
C ARG A 79 15.48 -19.63 12.89
N PRO A 80 14.21 -19.43 13.34
CA PRO A 80 13.21 -20.51 13.42
C PRO A 80 12.93 -21.14 12.04
N PRO A 81 12.36 -22.37 11.99
CA PRO A 81 12.35 -23.20 10.79
C PRO A 81 11.76 -22.52 9.54
N LYS A 82 12.42 -22.78 8.41
CA LYS A 82 12.27 -22.09 7.12
C LYS A 82 10.86 -22.26 6.52
N LEU A 83 10.06 -21.20 6.54
CA LEU A 83 8.84 -21.12 5.73
C LEU A 83 9.18 -20.76 4.26
N LYS A 84 9.85 -21.69 3.56
CA LYS A 84 10.17 -21.56 2.13
C LYS A 84 8.95 -21.84 1.27
N ASP A 85 8.10 -20.84 1.10
CA ASP A 85 7.16 -20.78 -0.02
C ASP A 85 7.87 -20.13 -1.23
N PRO A 86 8.11 -20.86 -2.33
CA PRO A 86 8.83 -20.32 -3.49
C PRO A 86 8.01 -19.29 -4.28
N ILE A 87 6.67 -19.26 -4.11
CA ILE A 87 5.75 -18.48 -4.93
C ILE A 87 5.85 -16.99 -4.62
N CYS A 88 5.93 -16.64 -3.33
CA CYS A 88 5.98 -15.25 -2.88
C CYS A 88 7.40 -14.76 -2.55
N SER A 89 8.43 -15.46 -3.04
CA SER A 89 9.85 -15.14 -2.86
C SER A 89 10.21 -13.70 -3.28
N VAL A 90 9.54 -13.18 -4.32
CA VAL A 90 9.66 -11.80 -4.82
C VAL A 90 9.47 -10.75 -3.71
N VAL A 91 8.57 -10.99 -2.75
CA VAL A 91 8.29 -10.03 -1.66
C VAL A 91 9.42 -9.99 -0.62
N LEU A 92 10.13 -11.10 -0.44
CA LEU A 92 11.31 -11.18 0.43
C LEU A 92 12.55 -10.64 -0.28
N GLN A 93 12.78 -11.05 -1.53
CA GLN A 93 13.87 -10.53 -2.36
C GLN A 93 13.80 -9.02 -2.50
N ALA A 94 12.61 -8.42 -2.72
CA ALA A 94 12.48 -6.97 -2.80
C ALA A 94 12.98 -6.24 -1.55
N LYS A 95 12.75 -6.75 -0.34
CA LYS A 95 13.26 -6.13 0.89
C LYS A 95 14.76 -6.40 1.10
N GLU A 96 15.26 -7.58 0.73
CA GLU A 96 16.70 -7.90 0.79
C GLU A 96 17.51 -7.10 -0.25
N GLU A 97 16.99 -6.93 -1.47
CA GLU A 97 17.58 -6.14 -2.56
C GLU A 97 17.49 -4.63 -2.29
N GLN A 98 16.40 -4.13 -1.67
CA GLN A 98 16.30 -2.73 -1.26
C GLN A 98 17.26 -2.39 -0.11
N LEU A 99 17.34 -3.23 0.95
CA LEU A 99 18.32 -3.04 2.02
C LEU A 99 19.76 -3.13 1.50
N ALA A 100 20.03 -4.04 0.55
CA ALA A 100 21.31 -4.08 -0.14
C ALA A 100 21.57 -2.80 -0.95
N HIS A 101 20.58 -2.27 -1.69
CA HIS A 101 20.73 -1.02 -2.44
C HIS A 101 20.96 0.19 -1.53
N GLU A 102 20.27 0.29 -0.40
CA GLU A 102 20.43 1.39 0.56
C GLU A 102 21.81 1.33 1.24
N HIS A 103 22.26 0.14 1.65
CA HIS A 103 23.60 -0.06 2.23
C HIS A 103 24.72 0.15 1.19
N ILE A 104 24.54 -0.32 -0.05
CA ILE A 104 25.49 -0.10 -1.15
C ILE A 104 25.51 1.38 -1.53
N SER A 105 24.36 2.07 -1.63
CA SER A 105 24.31 3.51 -1.91
C SER A 105 24.94 4.34 -0.79
N PHE A 106 24.81 3.93 0.47
CA PHE A 106 25.51 4.55 1.60
C PHE A 106 27.03 4.35 1.50
N ALA A 107 27.50 3.13 1.20
CA ALA A 107 28.91 2.84 0.99
C ALA A 107 29.50 3.59 -0.23
N VAL A 108 28.74 3.64 -1.34
CA VAL A 108 29.11 4.37 -2.55
C VAL A 108 29.16 5.87 -2.30
N LYS A 109 28.18 6.49 -1.63
CA LYS A 109 28.23 7.93 -1.29
C LYS A 109 29.42 8.30 -0.42
N ASN A 110 29.80 7.43 0.52
CA ASN A 110 30.99 7.63 1.34
C ASN A 110 32.30 7.47 0.54
N ALA A 111 32.29 6.72 -0.57
CA ALA A 111 33.42 6.63 -1.50
C ALA A 111 33.44 7.77 -2.54
N GLU A 112 32.28 8.19 -3.06
CA GLU A 112 32.13 9.33 -3.98
C GLU A 112 32.61 10.63 -3.32
N MET A 113 32.37 10.80 -2.01
CA MET A 113 32.83 11.96 -1.23
C MET A 113 34.38 12.08 -1.15
N LEU A 114 35.12 11.02 -1.51
CA LEU A 114 36.58 11.01 -1.64
C LEU A 114 37.08 11.23 -3.08
N ILE A 115 36.19 11.28 -4.07
CA ILE A 115 36.51 11.26 -5.50
C ILE A 115 35.94 12.50 -6.24
N ILE A 116 35.46 13.52 -5.52
CA ILE A 116 35.06 14.81 -6.12
C ILE A 116 36.31 15.63 -6.50
N ASN A 117 36.92 15.32 -7.65
CA ASN A 117 37.77 16.18 -8.47
C ASN A 117 37.91 15.58 -9.90
N ASP A 118 38.00 16.43 -10.92
CA ASP A 118 38.31 16.13 -12.33
C ASP A 118 37.38 15.17 -13.11
N ASP A 119 36.10 15.55 -13.17
CA ASP A 119 35.40 15.95 -14.42
C ASP A 119 35.76 15.33 -15.81
N ASN A 120 34.69 14.81 -16.44
CA ASN A 120 34.24 15.03 -17.83
C ASN A 120 34.79 14.25 -19.07
N ALA A 121 33.79 13.84 -19.90
CA ALA A 121 33.83 13.41 -21.32
C ALA A 121 34.59 12.11 -21.71
N GLY A 122 34.16 11.31 -22.71
CA GLY A 122 32.89 11.29 -23.45
C GLY A 122 32.96 10.61 -24.85
N ILE A 123 31.81 10.15 -25.37
CA ILE A 123 31.49 9.90 -26.81
C ILE A 123 32.03 8.60 -27.50
N ASN A 124 31.08 7.73 -27.92
CA ASN A 124 30.97 6.85 -29.13
C ASN A 124 32.16 5.94 -29.59
N SER A 125 32.04 4.79 -30.28
CA SER A 125 30.96 3.87 -30.77
C SER A 125 31.68 2.55 -31.28
N ALA A 126 31.17 1.56 -32.06
CA ALA A 126 29.98 1.35 -32.89
C ALA A 126 29.69 -0.17 -33.13
N GLU A 127 29.24 -0.54 -34.35
CA GLU A 127 28.87 -1.86 -34.91
C GLU A 127 30.07 -2.84 -35.06
N GLY A 128 29.94 -4.18 -35.12
CA GLY A 128 28.78 -5.11 -35.13
C GLY A 128 29.23 -6.54 -34.75
N THR A 129 28.77 -7.69 -35.28
CA THR A 129 27.80 -8.01 -36.37
C THR A 129 27.30 -9.48 -36.21
N THR A 130 26.28 -9.90 -36.97
CA THR A 130 25.59 -11.23 -36.97
C THR A 130 26.41 -12.42 -37.52
N VAL A 131 26.20 -13.68 -37.10
CA VAL A 131 25.27 -14.75 -37.65
C VAL A 131 25.67 -16.09 -36.95
N PRO A 132 24.87 -17.19 -36.76
CA PRO A 132 23.44 -17.50 -37.02
C PRO A 132 22.66 -17.94 -35.73
N HIS A 133 21.59 -18.75 -35.89
CA HIS A 133 20.86 -19.52 -34.84
C HIS A 133 20.79 -21.04 -35.18
N GLN A 134 20.49 -21.88 -34.17
CA GLN A 134 19.64 -23.07 -34.34
C GLN A 134 18.58 -23.13 -33.22
N ASN A 135 17.42 -23.73 -33.52
CA ASN A 135 16.23 -23.72 -32.66
C ASN A 135 16.09 -24.99 -31.80
N SER A 136 15.44 -24.87 -30.64
CA SER A 136 14.63 -25.95 -30.07
C SER A 136 13.31 -25.38 -29.54
N SER A 137 12.21 -26.12 -29.72
CA SER A 137 10.84 -25.61 -29.55
C SER A 137 10.23 -26.02 -28.22
N ALA A 138 10.04 -25.05 -27.31
CA ALA A 138 9.20 -25.22 -26.13
C ALA A 138 7.71 -25.00 -26.49
N THR A 139 6.85 -25.99 -26.21
CA THR A 139 5.42 -25.91 -26.46
C THR A 139 4.71 -24.96 -25.49
N LYS A 140 3.95 -24.00 -26.02
CA LYS A 140 3.15 -23.06 -25.22
C LYS A 140 1.90 -23.75 -24.66
N SER A 141 1.93 -24.18 -23.40
CA SER A 141 0.70 -24.27 -22.61
C SER A 141 0.40 -22.88 -22.06
N ASN A 142 -0.72 -22.29 -22.48
CA ASN A 142 -1.09 -20.91 -22.14
C ASN A 142 -2.51 -20.83 -21.57
N THR A 143 -2.80 -21.66 -20.58
CA THR A 143 -4.02 -21.58 -19.77
C THR A 143 -3.83 -20.52 -18.69
N MET A 144 -4.57 -19.40 -18.76
CA MET A 144 -4.64 -18.47 -17.64
C MET A 144 -5.32 -19.16 -16.45
N ASP A 145 -4.58 -19.27 -15.34
CA ASP A 145 -5.10 -19.83 -14.09
C ASP A 145 -6.19 -18.92 -13.53
N THR A 146 -7.44 -19.33 -13.72
CA THR A 146 -8.65 -18.55 -13.43
C THR A 146 -9.33 -19.16 -12.22
N ARG A 147 -9.05 -18.56 -11.06
CA ARG A 147 -9.51 -19.00 -9.75
C ARG A 147 -11.02 -19.09 -9.68
N GLN A 148 -11.53 -20.30 -9.54
CA GLN A 148 -12.96 -20.55 -9.41
C GLN A 148 -13.47 -20.05 -8.04
N PRO A 149 -14.61 -19.35 -7.96
CA PRO A 149 -15.18 -18.94 -6.68
C PRO A 149 -15.60 -20.13 -5.82
N ARG A 150 -15.45 -20.02 -4.49
CA ARG A 150 -16.02 -20.98 -3.53
C ARG A 150 -17.54 -21.08 -3.71
N SER A 151 -18.05 -22.32 -3.81
CA SER A 151 -19.48 -22.58 -4.05
C SER A 151 -20.35 -22.31 -2.81
N MET A 152 -21.62 -21.95 -3.03
CA MET A 152 -22.57 -21.68 -1.93
C MET A 152 -22.68 -22.83 -0.93
N ARG A 153 -22.76 -24.09 -1.41
CA ARG A 153 -22.78 -25.27 -0.53
C ARG A 153 -21.55 -25.33 0.39
N SER A 154 -20.37 -24.95 -0.10
CA SER A 154 -19.17 -24.88 0.75
C SER A 154 -19.24 -23.75 1.77
N VAL A 155 -19.80 -22.58 1.42
CA VAL A 155 -20.01 -21.48 2.38
C VAL A 155 -21.01 -21.87 3.47
N MET A 156 -22.14 -22.50 3.10
CA MET A 156 -23.12 -23.05 4.05
C MET A 156 -22.46 -24.04 5.02
N THR A 157 -21.83 -25.11 4.52
CA THR A 157 -21.24 -26.14 5.39
C THR A 157 -20.05 -25.66 6.23
N LEU A 158 -19.35 -24.60 5.82
CA LEU A 158 -18.36 -23.94 6.67
C LEU A 158 -19.01 -23.09 7.78
N THR A 159 -20.12 -22.40 7.50
CA THR A 159 -20.80 -21.48 8.44
C THR A 159 -21.84 -22.14 9.34
N GLU A 160 -22.27 -23.38 9.05
CA GLU A 160 -23.11 -24.23 9.91
C GLU A 160 -22.61 -24.32 11.37
N ASN A 161 -21.29 -24.21 11.59
CA ASN A 161 -20.69 -24.09 12.92
C ASN A 161 -19.78 -22.85 12.97
N CYS A 162 -20.32 -21.73 13.44
CA CYS A 162 -19.58 -20.46 13.50
C CYS A 162 -18.30 -20.51 14.36
N THR A 163 -18.25 -21.31 15.43
CA THR A 163 -17.01 -21.47 16.21
C THR A 163 -15.93 -22.15 15.38
N ARG A 164 -16.27 -23.20 14.63
CA ARG A 164 -15.38 -23.86 13.68
C ARG A 164 -14.96 -22.90 12.56
N TYR A 165 -15.93 -22.22 11.93
CA TYR A 165 -15.70 -21.23 10.87
C TYR A 165 -14.63 -20.20 11.25
N VAL A 166 -14.83 -19.53 12.40
CA VAL A 166 -13.98 -18.44 12.89
C VAL A 166 -12.56 -18.89 13.20
N LEU A 167 -12.39 -20.14 13.65
CA LEU A 167 -11.09 -20.75 13.92
C LEU A 167 -10.39 -21.22 12.63
N GLU A 168 -11.05 -22.01 11.79
CA GLU A 168 -10.45 -22.62 10.58
C GLU A 168 -10.17 -21.58 9.48
N THR A 169 -11.02 -20.57 9.33
CA THR A 169 -10.76 -19.48 8.36
C THR A 169 -9.81 -18.42 8.89
N GLY A 170 -9.52 -18.37 10.19
CA GLY A 170 -8.46 -17.54 10.76
C GLY A 170 -8.85 -16.13 11.22
N PHE A 171 -10.14 -15.85 11.46
CA PHE A 171 -10.56 -14.54 12.01
C PHE A 171 -9.96 -14.24 13.39
N LEU A 172 -9.62 -15.26 14.18
CA LEU A 172 -8.93 -15.12 15.47
C LEU A 172 -7.41 -15.38 15.39
N PHE A 173 -6.81 -15.25 14.20
CA PHE A 173 -5.35 -15.40 14.03
C PHE A 173 -4.55 -14.29 14.73
N ALA A 174 -5.09 -13.07 14.79
CA ALA A 174 -4.44 -11.94 15.44
C ALA A 174 -4.72 -11.92 16.96
N ARG A 175 -3.66 -11.80 17.76
CA ARG A 175 -3.75 -11.33 19.15
C ARG A 175 -4.13 -9.85 19.13
N VAL A 176 -4.94 -9.43 20.10
CA VAL A 176 -5.28 -8.02 20.29
C VAL A 176 -4.42 -7.47 21.42
N SER A 177 -3.77 -6.34 21.18
CA SER A 177 -2.97 -5.61 22.17
C SER A 177 -3.80 -4.60 22.95
N GLU A 178 -3.34 -4.17 24.13
CA GLU A 178 -4.03 -3.16 24.96
C GLU A 178 -4.19 -1.82 24.21
N GLU A 179 -3.22 -1.44 23.38
CA GLU A 179 -3.34 -0.26 22.50
C GLU A 179 -4.52 -0.40 21.52
N GLU A 180 -4.68 -1.56 20.87
CA GLU A 180 -5.84 -1.85 20.01
C GLU A 180 -7.16 -1.87 20.80
N LEU A 181 -7.20 -2.48 21.98
CA LEU A 181 -8.39 -2.49 22.85
C LEU A 181 -8.83 -1.07 23.24
N SER A 182 -7.88 -0.17 23.53
CA SER A 182 -8.13 1.23 23.89
C SER A 182 -8.58 2.13 22.72
N PHE A 183 -8.35 1.67 21.48
CA PHE A 183 -8.56 2.43 20.25
C PHE A 183 -9.37 1.61 19.21
N PRO A 184 -10.67 1.31 19.45
CA PRO A 184 -11.47 0.56 18.49
C PRO A 184 -11.65 1.34 17.18
N LEU A 185 -11.62 0.64 16.07
CA LEU A 185 -11.87 1.18 14.72
C LEU A 185 -13.25 0.75 14.20
N ALA A 186 -13.83 1.58 13.34
CA ALA A 186 -15.05 1.28 12.60
C ALA A 186 -14.76 1.19 11.10
N PHE A 187 -15.36 0.19 10.45
CA PHE A 187 -15.24 -0.01 9.00
C PHE A 187 -16.61 -0.12 8.34
N SER A 188 -16.76 0.45 7.15
CA SER A 188 -17.73 -0.05 6.17
C SER A 188 -17.02 -0.92 5.15
N ILE A 189 -17.68 -1.95 4.63
CA ILE A 189 -17.22 -2.70 3.45
C ILE A 189 -18.37 -2.80 2.46
N ILE A 190 -18.26 -2.04 1.37
CA ILE A 190 -19.28 -1.97 0.31
C ILE A 190 -18.84 -2.90 -0.83
N ALA A 191 -19.66 -3.91 -1.16
CA ALA A 191 -19.29 -4.95 -2.11
C ALA A 191 -20.47 -5.44 -2.96
N TYR A 192 -20.15 -6.00 -4.13
CA TYR A 192 -21.17 -6.45 -5.10
C TYR A 192 -20.88 -7.78 -5.81
N LYS A 193 -19.67 -8.34 -5.66
CA LYS A 193 -19.22 -9.61 -6.24
C LYS A 193 -18.01 -10.16 -5.48
N ASP A 194 -17.50 -11.32 -5.91
CA ASP A 194 -16.26 -11.96 -5.43
C ASP A 194 -16.27 -12.21 -3.90
N LEU A 195 -17.26 -12.98 -3.42
CA LEU A 195 -17.49 -13.25 -1.98
C LEU A 195 -16.22 -13.64 -1.21
N GLU A 196 -15.36 -14.47 -1.81
CA GLU A 196 -14.10 -14.91 -1.20
C GLU A 196 -13.04 -13.80 -1.15
N GLN A 197 -13.05 -12.82 -2.05
CA GLN A 197 -12.23 -11.61 -1.92
C GLN A 197 -12.73 -10.72 -0.76
N VAL A 198 -14.05 -10.62 -0.58
CA VAL A 198 -14.67 -9.87 0.53
C VAL A 198 -14.39 -10.53 1.88
N GLU A 199 -14.48 -11.86 1.96
CA GLU A 199 -14.13 -12.64 3.16
C GLU A 199 -12.67 -12.41 3.58
N ARG A 200 -11.73 -12.48 2.61
CA ARG A 200 -10.30 -12.28 2.85
C ARG A 200 -9.98 -10.84 3.27
N LEU A 201 -10.60 -9.84 2.64
CA LEU A 201 -10.50 -8.44 3.05
C LEU A 201 -11.00 -8.25 4.49
N LEU A 202 -12.22 -8.71 4.80
CA LEU A 202 -12.79 -8.62 6.14
C LEU A 202 -11.87 -9.29 7.17
N ARG A 203 -11.40 -10.52 6.88
CA ARG A 203 -10.49 -11.27 7.74
C ARG A 203 -9.18 -10.53 8.03
N ALA A 204 -8.59 -9.88 7.02
CA ALA A 204 -7.36 -9.09 7.21
C ALA A 204 -7.60 -7.94 8.20
N VAL A 205 -8.68 -7.17 8.03
CA VAL A 205 -8.99 -6.02 8.91
C VAL A 205 -9.68 -6.39 10.22
N TYR A 206 -10.12 -7.64 10.41
CA TYR A 206 -10.94 -8.06 11.56
C TYR A 206 -10.18 -8.03 12.89
N ARG A 207 -10.82 -7.49 13.92
CA ARG A 207 -10.52 -7.67 15.35
C ARG A 207 -11.84 -7.68 16.15
N PRO A 208 -11.95 -8.41 17.28
CA PRO A 208 -13.19 -8.52 18.05
C PRO A 208 -13.63 -7.24 18.79
N ASN A 209 -12.72 -6.27 18.99
CA ASN A 209 -13.00 -4.98 19.63
C ASN A 209 -13.50 -3.89 18.65
N ASN A 210 -13.17 -4.02 17.36
CA ASN A 210 -13.59 -3.11 16.28
C ASN A 210 -15.08 -3.31 15.91
N VAL A 211 -15.59 -2.55 14.94
CA VAL A 211 -16.97 -2.65 14.44
C VAL A 211 -17.00 -2.62 12.92
N TYR A 212 -17.83 -3.45 12.29
CA TYR A 212 -17.88 -3.59 10.83
C TYR A 212 -19.32 -3.55 10.31
N CYS A 213 -19.58 -2.67 9.35
CA CYS A 213 -20.83 -2.63 8.59
C CYS A 213 -20.59 -3.11 7.15
N LEU A 214 -21.32 -4.11 6.70
CA LEU A 214 -21.21 -4.68 5.35
C LEU A 214 -22.44 -4.34 4.53
N HIS A 215 -22.24 -3.92 3.27
CA HIS A 215 -23.32 -3.75 2.30
C HIS A 215 -23.10 -4.68 1.10
N ALA A 216 -24.17 -5.36 0.73
CA ALA A 216 -24.29 -6.06 -0.55
C ALA A 216 -25.24 -5.26 -1.45
N ASP A 217 -24.77 -4.92 -2.65
CA ASP A 217 -25.56 -4.27 -3.70
C ASP A 217 -26.80 -5.11 -4.03
N ARG A 218 -27.96 -4.45 -4.14
CA ARG A 218 -29.26 -5.11 -4.33
C ARG A 218 -29.34 -5.94 -5.60
N LYS A 219 -28.54 -5.58 -6.62
CA LYS A 219 -28.44 -6.31 -7.90
C LYS A 219 -27.34 -7.38 -7.92
N SER A 220 -26.63 -7.59 -6.82
CA SER A 220 -25.72 -8.72 -6.70
C SER A 220 -26.46 -10.04 -6.76
N ASP A 221 -25.77 -11.08 -7.23
CA ASP A 221 -26.29 -12.43 -7.27
C ASP A 221 -26.76 -12.93 -5.89
N VAL A 222 -27.76 -13.82 -5.90
CA VAL A 222 -28.39 -14.36 -4.69
C VAL A 222 -27.40 -15.16 -3.84
N ASP A 223 -26.45 -15.88 -4.44
CA ASP A 223 -25.42 -16.58 -3.69
C ASP A 223 -24.43 -15.60 -3.05
N PHE A 224 -24.07 -14.50 -3.73
CA PHE A 224 -23.23 -13.46 -3.11
C PHE A 224 -23.94 -12.83 -1.90
N GLN A 225 -25.20 -12.44 -2.04
CA GLN A 225 -25.97 -11.83 -0.95
C GLN A 225 -26.19 -12.80 0.22
N SER A 226 -26.47 -14.07 -0.06
CA SER A 226 -26.74 -15.09 0.96
C SER A 226 -25.46 -15.52 1.69
N GLY A 227 -24.38 -15.72 0.94
CA GLY A 227 -23.08 -16.09 1.50
C GLY A 227 -22.48 -15.00 2.38
N LEU A 228 -22.64 -13.73 2.01
CA LEU A 228 -22.18 -12.63 2.85
C LEU A 228 -22.97 -12.58 4.17
N ARG A 229 -24.29 -12.81 4.14
CA ARG A 229 -25.12 -12.90 5.36
C ARG A 229 -24.72 -14.08 6.26
N LEU A 230 -24.39 -15.24 5.69
CA LEU A 230 -23.90 -16.41 6.43
C LEU A 230 -22.57 -16.11 7.14
N ILE A 231 -21.61 -15.51 6.44
CA ILE A 231 -20.31 -15.10 7.00
C ILE A 231 -20.49 -14.07 8.13
N VAL A 232 -21.32 -13.04 7.90
CA VAL A 232 -21.63 -12.01 8.90
C VAL A 232 -22.33 -12.60 10.13
N GLY A 233 -23.21 -13.57 9.95
CA GLY A 233 -23.91 -14.25 11.05
C GLY A 233 -22.97 -14.95 12.05
N CYS A 234 -21.74 -15.26 11.66
CA CYS A 234 -20.74 -15.87 12.52
C CYS A 234 -19.80 -14.88 13.24
N LEU A 235 -19.94 -13.57 13.03
CA LEU A 235 -19.00 -12.55 13.52
C LEU A 235 -19.73 -11.49 14.37
N PRO A 236 -19.64 -11.52 15.71
CA PRO A 236 -20.58 -10.84 16.63
C PRO A 236 -20.47 -9.31 16.69
N ASN A 237 -19.46 -8.72 16.03
CA ASN A 237 -19.23 -7.28 15.89
C ASN A 237 -19.27 -6.82 14.41
N VAL A 238 -19.77 -7.67 13.52
CA VAL A 238 -20.02 -7.41 12.11
C VAL A 238 -21.53 -7.44 11.86
N PHE A 239 -22.06 -6.54 11.04
CA PHE A 239 -23.48 -6.52 10.68
C PHE A 239 -23.71 -6.06 9.24
N MET A 240 -24.82 -6.51 8.63
CA MET A 240 -25.28 -5.99 7.34
C MET A 240 -25.94 -4.62 7.51
N ALA A 241 -25.76 -3.70 6.56
CA ALA A 241 -26.55 -2.47 6.44
C ALA A 241 -28.07 -2.80 6.39
N ASP A 242 -28.92 -2.00 7.03
CA ASP A 242 -30.36 -2.32 7.12
C ASP A 242 -31.06 -2.18 5.75
N VAL A 243 -30.48 -1.39 4.83
CA VAL A 243 -30.99 -1.15 3.48
C VAL A 243 -30.01 -1.66 2.42
N SER A 244 -30.43 -2.63 1.63
CA SER A 244 -29.72 -3.02 0.40
C SER A 244 -30.10 -2.08 -0.76
N VAL A 245 -29.25 -1.07 -0.97
CA VAL A 245 -29.32 -0.11 -2.09
C VAL A 245 -28.93 -0.78 -3.43
N ASP A 246 -29.60 -0.39 -4.52
CA ASP A 246 -29.16 -0.65 -5.91
C ASP A 246 -28.18 0.45 -6.34
N VAL A 247 -26.87 0.16 -6.26
CA VAL A 247 -25.83 1.18 -6.41
C VAL A 247 -25.58 1.53 -7.88
N LYS A 248 -26.02 2.72 -8.32
CA LYS A 248 -25.80 3.24 -9.68
C LYS A 248 -24.57 4.14 -9.72
N TRP A 249 -23.58 3.73 -10.50
CA TRP A 249 -22.32 4.44 -10.65
C TRP A 249 -22.53 5.89 -11.13
N GLY A 250 -21.88 6.84 -10.47
CA GLY A 250 -21.96 8.27 -10.77
C GLY A 250 -23.23 8.98 -10.26
N ALA A 251 -24.11 8.29 -9.53
CA ALA A 251 -25.30 8.84 -8.89
C ALA A 251 -25.22 8.74 -7.35
N VAL A 252 -26.10 9.45 -6.64
CA VAL A 252 -26.11 9.54 -5.15
C VAL A 252 -26.17 8.19 -4.44
N SER A 253 -26.71 7.16 -5.08
CA SER A 253 -26.76 5.77 -4.59
C SER A 253 -25.40 5.13 -4.29
N VAL A 254 -24.28 5.76 -4.68
CA VAL A 254 -22.93 5.36 -4.22
C VAL A 254 -22.68 5.77 -2.76
N LEU A 255 -23.26 6.88 -2.30
CA LEU A 255 -23.15 7.35 -0.91
C LEU A 255 -24.15 6.68 0.03
N GLU A 256 -25.33 6.28 -0.46
CA GLU A 256 -26.42 5.76 0.38
C GLU A 256 -26.00 4.55 1.26
N PRO A 257 -25.22 3.55 0.77
CA PRO A 257 -24.66 2.48 1.62
C PRO A 257 -23.69 2.97 2.71
N GLU A 258 -22.85 3.96 2.38
CA GLU A 258 -21.85 4.50 3.31
C GLU A 258 -22.52 5.26 4.45
N LEU A 259 -23.50 6.10 4.12
CA LEU A 259 -24.27 6.89 5.09
C LEU A 259 -25.11 6.01 6.01
N GLU A 260 -25.72 4.96 5.46
CA GLU A 260 -26.42 3.95 6.25
C GLU A 260 -25.45 3.20 7.19
N CYS A 261 -24.27 2.80 6.69
CA CYS A 261 -23.25 2.21 7.55
C CYS A 261 -22.74 3.17 8.63
N MET A 262 -22.48 4.44 8.31
CA MET A 262 -22.12 5.47 9.28
C MET A 262 -23.19 5.58 10.39
N ARG A 263 -24.47 5.67 10.03
CA ARG A 263 -25.60 5.68 10.99
C ARG A 263 -25.58 4.48 11.93
N ARG A 264 -25.46 3.26 11.40
CA ARG A 264 -25.42 2.04 12.22
C ARG A 264 -24.17 1.95 13.09
N LEU A 265 -23.01 2.35 12.58
CA LEU A 265 -21.75 2.37 13.32
C LEU A 265 -21.78 3.39 14.46
N LEU A 266 -22.34 4.59 14.25
CA LEU A 266 -22.52 5.59 15.30
C LEU A 266 -23.45 5.11 16.41
N ALA A 267 -24.51 4.38 16.06
CA ALA A 267 -25.48 3.80 16.99
C ALA A 267 -24.96 2.55 17.73
N HIS A 268 -23.87 1.93 17.27
CA HIS A 268 -23.29 0.77 17.94
C HIS A 268 -22.69 1.11 19.31
N ARG A 269 -22.74 0.16 20.24
CA ARG A 269 -22.30 0.33 21.64
C ARG A 269 -20.83 0.71 21.81
N ALA A 270 -19.95 0.22 20.92
CA ALA A 270 -18.51 0.44 21.02
C ALA A 270 -18.13 1.88 20.69
N LYS A 271 -17.29 2.51 21.53
CA LYS A 271 -16.81 3.88 21.34
C LYS A 271 -15.54 3.90 20.48
N TRP A 272 -15.73 3.58 19.21
CA TRP A 272 -14.69 3.62 18.19
C TRP A 272 -14.20 5.06 17.93
N ARG A 273 -12.97 5.18 17.42
CA ARG A 273 -12.24 6.45 17.27
C ARG A 273 -12.25 6.98 15.84
N TYR A 274 -12.05 6.07 14.89
CA TYR A 274 -11.90 6.36 13.47
C TYR A 274 -12.78 5.44 12.64
N PHE A 275 -13.34 6.02 11.57
CA PHE A 275 -14.04 5.34 10.49
C PHE A 275 -13.14 5.23 9.27
N ILE A 276 -13.13 4.06 8.66
CA ILE A 276 -12.42 3.75 7.42
C ILE A 276 -13.40 3.03 6.49
N ASN A 277 -13.83 3.66 5.40
CA ASN A 277 -14.58 2.89 4.40
C ASN A 277 -13.68 1.98 3.59
N LEU A 278 -14.23 0.92 3.02
CA LEU A 278 -13.56 -0.03 2.14
C LEU A 278 -14.50 -0.46 1.02
N THR A 279 -13.93 -0.74 -0.16
CA THR A 279 -14.63 -1.50 -1.20
C THR A 279 -14.09 -2.93 -1.30
N GLY A 280 -14.92 -3.89 -1.70
CA GLY A 280 -14.58 -5.32 -1.76
C GLY A 280 -13.41 -5.72 -2.68
N GLN A 281 -12.76 -4.77 -3.36
CA GLN A 281 -11.62 -4.97 -4.26
C GLN A 281 -10.29 -4.38 -3.71
N GLU A 282 -10.28 -4.00 -2.43
CA GLU A 282 -9.11 -3.44 -1.74
C GLU A 282 -8.36 -4.47 -0.90
N PHE A 283 -7.18 -4.10 -0.40
CA PHE A 283 -6.47 -4.86 0.63
C PHE A 283 -5.63 -3.93 1.54
N PRO A 284 -5.56 -4.17 2.87
CA PRO A 284 -4.75 -3.35 3.77
C PRO A 284 -3.24 -3.55 3.56
N LEU A 285 -2.49 -2.43 3.62
CA LEU A 285 -1.03 -2.37 3.64
C LEU A 285 -0.46 -2.12 5.05
N LYS A 286 -1.34 -2.04 6.05
CA LYS A 286 -1.02 -1.81 7.46
C LYS A 286 -1.86 -2.74 8.34
N THR A 287 -1.24 -3.40 9.31
CA THR A 287 -1.94 -4.25 10.30
C THR A 287 -2.91 -3.41 11.13
N ASN A 288 -3.87 -4.02 11.83
CA ASN A 288 -4.72 -3.25 12.74
C ASN A 288 -3.92 -2.51 13.84
N ARG A 289 -2.80 -3.09 14.29
CA ARG A 289 -1.89 -2.47 15.25
C ARG A 289 -1.18 -1.25 14.65
N GLU A 290 -0.62 -1.38 13.45
CA GLU A 290 -0.05 -0.25 12.71
C GLU A 290 -1.09 0.85 12.43
N LEU A 291 -2.34 0.48 12.07
CA LEU A 291 -3.44 1.42 11.91
C LEU A 291 -3.73 2.17 13.21
N VAL A 292 -3.88 1.47 14.34
CA VAL A 292 -4.10 2.11 15.66
C VAL A 292 -2.98 3.08 16.01
N GLN A 293 -1.72 2.72 15.76
CA GLN A 293 -0.57 3.60 16.00
C GLN A 293 -0.57 4.85 15.10
N ILE A 294 -0.83 4.68 13.80
CA ILE A 294 -0.96 5.80 12.84
C ILE A 294 -2.14 6.71 13.22
N LEU A 295 -3.29 6.16 13.57
CA LEU A 295 -4.53 6.90 13.80
C LEU A 295 -4.53 7.63 15.15
N THR A 296 -3.80 7.09 16.13
CA THR A 296 -3.42 7.82 17.34
C THR A 296 -2.56 9.05 16.98
N ALA A 297 -1.57 8.86 16.10
CA ALA A 297 -0.69 9.93 15.63
C ALA A 297 -1.41 10.99 14.75
N LEU A 298 -2.57 10.67 14.15
CA LEU A 298 -3.41 11.67 13.47
C LEU A 298 -4.14 12.63 14.43
N ARG A 299 -4.21 12.33 15.73
CA ARG A 299 -4.72 13.23 16.80
C ARG A 299 -6.10 13.84 16.50
N GLY A 300 -6.98 13.12 15.80
CA GLY A 300 -8.33 13.55 15.41
C GLY A 300 -8.44 14.22 14.03
N ALA A 301 -7.38 14.27 13.22
CA ALA A 301 -7.44 14.72 11.82
C ALA A 301 -8.21 13.73 10.94
N ASN A 302 -8.90 14.24 9.92
CA ASN A 302 -9.48 13.42 8.86
C ASN A 302 -8.53 13.38 7.65
N ASP A 303 -8.30 12.20 7.07
CA ASP A 303 -7.57 12.01 5.82
C ASP A 303 -8.57 11.85 4.66
N ILE A 304 -8.91 12.98 4.06
CA ILE A 304 -9.92 13.13 3.01
C ILE A 304 -9.35 14.06 1.93
N THR A 305 -9.30 13.61 0.67
CA THR A 305 -8.79 14.43 -0.44
C THR A 305 -9.74 15.59 -0.75
N GLY A 306 -9.20 16.64 -1.37
CA GLY A 306 -9.99 17.77 -1.84
C GLY A 306 -9.21 18.67 -2.78
N THR A 307 -9.89 19.21 -3.79
CA THR A 307 -9.44 20.23 -4.74
C THR A 307 -10.66 21.03 -5.24
N HIS A 308 -10.48 22.32 -5.51
CA HIS A 308 -11.40 23.21 -6.22
C HIS A 308 -10.97 23.45 -7.68
N HIS A 309 -10.10 22.60 -8.26
CA HIS A 309 -9.59 22.79 -9.61
C HIS A 309 -10.75 22.91 -10.64
N PRO A 310 -10.83 24.01 -11.43
CA PRO A 310 -12.01 24.34 -12.24
C PRO A 310 -12.48 23.26 -13.23
N MET A 311 -11.59 22.34 -13.62
CA MET A 311 -11.94 21.21 -14.49
C MET A 311 -13.05 20.31 -13.93
N PHE A 312 -13.35 20.36 -12.62
CA PHE A 312 -14.40 19.54 -12.02
C PHE A 312 -15.77 20.22 -11.95
N HIS A 313 -15.86 21.53 -12.23
CA HIS A 313 -17.11 22.32 -12.10
C HIS A 313 -18.26 21.80 -12.97
N PHE A 314 -17.98 21.04 -14.04
CA PHE A 314 -19.03 20.42 -14.86
C PHE A 314 -19.87 19.38 -14.12
N ARG A 315 -19.37 18.82 -13.01
CA ARG A 315 -20.07 17.82 -12.19
C ARG A 315 -21.27 18.37 -11.45
N TRP A 316 -21.22 19.65 -11.09
CA TRP A 316 -22.14 20.28 -10.14
C TRP A 316 -23.13 21.24 -10.83
N LYS A 317 -23.53 20.92 -12.06
CA LYS A 317 -24.49 21.70 -12.87
C LYS A 317 -25.93 21.56 -12.34
N ASN A 318 -26.17 22.04 -11.14
CA ASN A 318 -27.49 22.14 -10.52
C ASN A 318 -28.12 23.52 -10.85
N SER A 319 -29.45 23.59 -10.99
CA SER A 319 -30.19 24.85 -11.16
C SER A 319 -30.46 25.59 -9.84
N LYS A 320 -30.32 24.90 -8.70
CA LYS A 320 -30.42 25.49 -7.36
C LYS A 320 -29.05 26.05 -6.91
N PRO A 321 -28.99 27.20 -6.20
CA PRO A 321 -27.75 27.67 -5.59
C PRO A 321 -27.24 26.67 -4.54
N VAL A 322 -25.92 26.70 -4.30
CA VAL A 322 -25.29 25.86 -3.27
C VAL A 322 -25.80 26.25 -1.88
N PRO A 323 -26.26 25.31 -1.03
CA PRO A 323 -26.70 25.64 0.33
C PRO A 323 -25.54 26.18 1.18
N TYR A 324 -25.86 27.05 2.14
CA TYR A 324 -24.91 27.68 3.09
C TYR A 324 -23.69 28.39 2.46
N ASN A 325 -23.75 28.75 1.17
CA ASN A 325 -22.62 29.33 0.43
C ASN A 325 -21.33 28.47 0.51
N LEU A 326 -21.50 27.14 0.49
CA LEU A 326 -20.38 26.20 0.49
C LEU A 326 -19.58 26.30 -0.81
N THR A 327 -18.25 26.19 -0.70
CA THR A 327 -17.39 25.99 -1.88
C THR A 327 -17.25 24.48 -2.09
N ILE A 328 -17.79 23.97 -3.20
CA ILE A 328 -17.79 22.52 -3.46
C ILE A 328 -16.37 22.05 -3.80
N SER A 329 -15.94 20.95 -3.18
CA SER A 329 -14.63 20.32 -3.42
C SER A 329 -14.81 19.00 -4.17
N LYS A 330 -13.94 18.70 -5.15
CA LYS A 330 -13.75 17.33 -5.65
C LYS A 330 -12.77 16.61 -4.72
N GLY A 331 -13.13 15.43 -4.25
CA GLY A 331 -12.22 14.52 -3.55
C GLY A 331 -12.38 13.09 -4.06
N ASP A 332 -12.11 12.12 -3.21
CA ASP A 332 -12.29 10.69 -3.46
C ASP A 332 -13.43 10.17 -2.59
N VAL A 333 -14.15 9.17 -3.11
CA VAL A 333 -15.14 8.40 -2.31
C VAL A 333 -14.49 7.64 -1.15
N HIS A 334 -13.17 7.40 -1.21
CA HIS A 334 -12.42 6.73 -0.15
C HIS A 334 -11.95 7.74 0.89
N VAL A 335 -12.39 7.54 2.14
CA VAL A 335 -12.20 8.47 3.26
C VAL A 335 -11.67 7.76 4.48
N LEU A 336 -10.95 8.51 5.32
CA LEU A 336 -10.63 8.12 6.68
C LEU A 336 -10.93 9.31 7.60
N ALA A 337 -11.76 9.09 8.62
CA ALA A 337 -12.38 10.17 9.37
C ALA A 337 -12.48 9.87 10.86
N SER A 338 -12.39 10.92 11.69
CA SER A 338 -12.74 10.87 13.11
C SER A 338 -14.21 10.48 13.31
N ARG A 339 -14.55 9.88 14.46
CA ARG A 339 -15.95 9.59 14.81
C ARG A 339 -16.78 10.87 14.81
N GLU A 340 -16.22 11.97 15.28
CA GLU A 340 -16.87 13.28 15.39
C GLU A 340 -17.21 13.88 14.02
N TYR A 341 -16.37 13.69 13.00
CA TYR A 341 -16.70 14.02 11.62
C TYR A 341 -17.87 13.17 11.09
N VAL A 342 -17.86 11.86 11.36
CA VAL A 342 -18.95 10.95 10.92
C VAL A 342 -20.28 11.28 11.61
N ASP A 343 -20.22 11.69 12.88
CA ASP A 343 -21.37 12.17 13.63
C ASP A 343 -21.96 13.44 12.98
N TYR A 344 -21.11 14.41 12.63
CA TYR A 344 -21.52 15.59 11.85
C TYR A 344 -22.13 15.22 10.49
N VAL A 345 -21.50 14.32 9.73
CA VAL A 345 -22.03 13.84 8.44
C VAL A 345 -23.42 13.23 8.56
N THR A 346 -23.68 12.50 9.64
CA THR A 346 -24.93 11.75 9.83
C THR A 346 -26.03 12.57 10.50
N ASN A 347 -25.69 13.55 11.33
CA ASN A 347 -26.63 14.28 12.16
C ASN A 347 -26.81 15.77 11.76
N SER A 348 -25.87 16.36 11.01
CA SER A 348 -25.94 17.79 10.65
C SER A 348 -26.98 18.06 9.57
N ARG A 349 -27.82 19.07 9.81
CA ARG A 349 -28.74 19.62 8.80
C ARG A 349 -27.98 20.11 7.55
N VAL A 350 -26.78 20.67 7.71
CA VAL A 350 -25.94 21.14 6.60
C VAL A 350 -25.49 19.97 5.72
N ALA A 351 -25.12 18.83 6.34
CA ALA A 351 -24.75 17.62 5.60
C ALA A 351 -25.95 17.08 4.80
N HIS A 352 -27.12 16.98 5.43
CA HIS A 352 -28.34 16.53 4.74
C HIS A 352 -28.77 17.43 3.58
N GLU A 353 -28.73 18.77 3.74
CA GLU A 353 -29.10 19.70 2.66
C GLU A 353 -28.03 19.76 1.55
N LEU A 354 -26.74 19.56 1.87
CA LEU A 354 -25.71 19.36 0.85
C LEU A 354 -25.91 18.05 0.07
N LEU A 355 -26.26 16.96 0.75
CA LEU A 355 -26.53 15.67 0.10
C LEU A 355 -27.72 15.77 -0.87
N GLU A 356 -28.80 16.44 -0.46
CA GLU A 356 -29.97 16.67 -1.30
C GLU A 356 -29.65 17.59 -2.50
N TRP A 357 -28.77 18.58 -2.33
CA TRP A 357 -28.27 19.39 -3.44
C TRP A 357 -27.37 18.57 -4.39
N LEU A 358 -26.53 17.68 -3.86
CA LEU A 358 -25.68 16.78 -4.63
C LEU A 358 -26.45 15.60 -5.27
N ARG A 359 -27.71 15.32 -4.88
CA ARG A 359 -28.56 14.24 -5.42
C ARG A 359 -28.60 14.21 -6.96
N TYR A 360 -28.54 15.39 -7.58
CA TYR A 360 -28.63 15.61 -9.02
C TYR A 360 -27.29 15.97 -9.69
N SER A 361 -26.18 15.92 -8.94
CA SER A 361 -24.82 16.13 -9.46
C SER A 361 -24.19 14.83 -9.95
N PHE A 362 -23.19 14.93 -10.82
CA PHE A 362 -22.49 13.78 -11.39
C PHE A 362 -21.27 13.37 -10.54
N ILE A 363 -21.22 12.09 -10.13
CA ILE A 363 -20.23 11.54 -9.18
C ILE A 363 -20.22 12.35 -7.86
N PRO A 364 -21.36 12.42 -7.14
CA PRO A 364 -21.48 13.19 -5.89
C PRO A 364 -20.70 12.57 -4.73
N ASP A 365 -20.39 11.28 -4.81
CA ASP A 365 -19.52 10.53 -3.90
C ASP A 365 -18.09 11.10 -3.85
N GLU A 366 -17.54 11.51 -5.00
CA GLU A 366 -16.29 12.27 -5.08
C GLU A 366 -16.49 13.79 -4.78
N SER A 367 -17.53 14.21 -4.08
CA SER A 367 -17.76 15.62 -3.73
C SER A 367 -18.31 15.86 -2.32
N PHE A 368 -19.18 14.97 -1.82
CA PHE A 368 -19.88 15.13 -0.55
C PHE A 368 -18.94 15.24 0.66
N PHE A 369 -18.18 14.18 0.96
CA PHE A 369 -17.25 14.18 2.10
C PHE A 369 -16.16 15.25 1.95
N SER A 370 -15.65 15.41 0.73
CA SER A 370 -14.62 16.41 0.42
C SER A 370 -15.07 17.82 0.74
N THR A 371 -16.28 18.21 0.33
CA THR A 371 -16.85 19.53 0.61
C THR A 371 -16.99 19.77 2.12
N LEU A 372 -17.52 18.80 2.87
CA LEU A 372 -17.68 18.93 4.32
C LEU A 372 -16.34 19.00 5.07
N ASN A 373 -15.27 18.39 4.55
CA ASN A 373 -13.94 18.43 5.17
C ASN A 373 -13.11 19.68 4.84
N HIS A 374 -13.54 20.49 3.86
CA HIS A 374 -12.76 21.63 3.33
C HIS A 374 -13.52 22.98 3.35
N ASN A 375 -14.67 23.05 4.03
CA ASN A 375 -15.36 24.30 4.31
C ASN A 375 -15.14 24.68 5.79
N PRO A 376 -14.07 25.43 6.14
CA PRO A 376 -13.67 25.67 7.52
C PRO A 376 -14.71 26.45 8.33
N GLN A 377 -15.59 27.22 7.67
CA GLN A 377 -16.72 27.92 8.28
C GLN A 377 -17.78 26.99 8.90
N LEU A 378 -17.72 25.68 8.61
CA LEU A 378 -18.59 24.67 9.24
C LEU A 378 -18.09 24.19 10.60
N GLY A 379 -16.82 24.42 10.95
CA GLY A 379 -16.24 23.96 12.22
C GLY A 379 -16.33 22.45 12.45
N VAL A 380 -16.24 21.63 11.40
CA VAL A 380 -16.35 20.17 11.52
C VAL A 380 -15.08 19.61 12.20
N PRO A 381 -15.19 18.80 13.25
CA PRO A 381 -14.03 18.19 13.90
C PRO A 381 -13.11 17.45 12.90
N GLY A 382 -11.80 17.71 13.02
CA GLY A 382 -10.77 17.11 12.16
C GLY A 382 -10.68 17.69 10.74
N SER A 383 -11.53 18.65 10.34
CA SER A 383 -11.52 19.25 8.99
C SER A 383 -10.21 19.96 8.68
N TYR A 384 -9.76 19.94 7.43
CA TYR A 384 -8.52 20.59 7.02
C TYR A 384 -8.73 22.10 6.83
N LEU A 385 -7.95 22.92 7.53
CA LEU A 385 -7.97 24.39 7.48
C LEU A 385 -6.91 24.98 6.55
N GLY A 386 -6.03 24.15 5.98
CA GLY A 386 -4.95 24.59 5.09
C GLY A 386 -5.41 24.84 3.64
N PRO A 387 -4.51 25.36 2.78
CA PRO A 387 -4.83 25.61 1.38
C PRO A 387 -5.16 24.29 0.66
N ILE A 388 -6.34 24.22 0.04
CA ILE A 388 -6.87 22.96 -0.49
C ILE A 388 -5.98 22.34 -1.59
N GLU A 389 -5.30 23.19 -2.40
CA GLU A 389 -4.35 22.82 -3.46
C GLU A 389 -2.88 22.79 -2.98
N GLY A 390 -2.62 22.83 -1.66
CA GLY A 390 -1.26 22.82 -1.12
C GLY A 390 -0.50 21.56 -1.53
N PHE A 391 0.72 21.71 -2.09
CA PHE A 391 1.51 20.59 -2.60
C PHE A 391 1.78 19.53 -1.52
N ASP A 392 2.03 19.95 -0.28
CA ASP A 392 2.32 19.09 0.89
C ASP A 392 1.09 18.32 1.43
N LYS A 393 -0.11 18.56 0.87
CA LYS A 393 -1.37 17.93 1.28
C LYS A 393 -1.50 16.51 0.71
N HIS A 394 -0.60 15.62 1.10
CA HIS A 394 -0.61 14.22 0.72
C HIS A 394 -1.55 13.40 1.62
N THR A 395 -2.57 12.80 1.02
CA THR A 395 -3.47 11.85 1.69
C THR A 395 -2.89 10.43 1.62
N LEU A 396 -2.84 9.71 2.74
CA LEU A 396 -2.15 8.41 2.83
C LEU A 396 -3.11 7.22 2.95
N ARG A 397 -4.43 7.42 3.04
CA ARG A 397 -5.44 6.35 3.07
C ARG A 397 -5.28 5.34 1.92
N SER A 398 -5.07 5.79 0.67
CA SER A 398 -5.27 4.93 -0.53
C SER A 398 -4.13 4.96 -1.55
N TYR A 399 -3.38 3.86 -1.70
CA TYR A 399 -2.49 3.65 -2.84
C TYR A 399 -3.32 3.34 -4.09
N LYS A 400 -3.22 4.19 -5.11
CA LYS A 400 -3.93 4.09 -6.40
C LYS A 400 -2.99 4.50 -7.53
N ILE A 401 -2.76 3.62 -8.50
CA ILE A 401 -2.07 3.99 -9.76
C ILE A 401 -3.14 4.33 -10.81
N TRP A 402 -3.10 5.55 -11.34
CA TRP A 402 -3.93 6.00 -12.46
C TRP A 402 -3.09 6.08 -13.73
N HIS A 403 -3.69 5.76 -14.88
CA HIS A 403 -3.05 5.73 -16.20
C HIS A 403 -2.35 7.05 -16.60
N PHE A 404 -2.78 8.17 -16.04
CA PHE A 404 -2.26 9.50 -16.35
C PHE A 404 -0.99 9.87 -15.57
N TYR A 405 -0.59 9.08 -14.55
CA TYR A 405 0.63 9.33 -13.78
C TYR A 405 1.83 8.60 -14.37
N GLN A 406 2.57 9.31 -15.23
CA GLN A 406 3.68 8.78 -16.03
C GLN A 406 4.78 8.07 -15.21
N ASN A 407 4.97 8.45 -13.95
CA ASN A 407 6.08 7.93 -13.11
C ASN A 407 5.76 6.62 -12.37
N HIS A 408 4.56 6.03 -12.52
CA HIS A 408 4.14 4.83 -11.79
C HIS A 408 3.65 3.70 -12.73
N PRO A 409 4.55 2.82 -13.21
CA PRO A 409 4.19 1.76 -14.15
C PRO A 409 3.39 0.64 -13.47
N CYS A 410 2.08 0.60 -13.72
CA CYS A 410 1.18 -0.50 -13.34
C CYS A 410 1.69 -1.85 -13.88
N ALA A 411 1.92 -2.84 -13.01
CA ALA A 411 2.43 -4.15 -13.43
C ALA A 411 1.32 -5.15 -13.81
N GLY A 412 0.05 -4.79 -13.55
CA GLY A 412 -1.12 -5.54 -14.02
C GLY A 412 -1.73 -4.94 -15.29
N LYS A 413 -3.00 -4.50 -15.22
CA LYS A 413 -3.75 -3.92 -16.35
C LYS A 413 -4.57 -2.70 -15.94
N PHE A 414 -4.80 -1.74 -16.82
CA PHE A 414 -5.72 -0.64 -16.54
C PHE A 414 -7.18 -1.01 -16.84
N VAL A 415 -8.10 -0.70 -15.92
CA VAL A 415 -9.55 -0.84 -16.12
C VAL A 415 -10.25 0.42 -15.62
N ARG A 416 -10.86 1.17 -16.55
CA ARG A 416 -11.39 2.53 -16.34
C ARG A 416 -10.32 3.46 -15.75
N ASN A 417 -9.16 3.52 -16.40
CA ASN A 417 -7.99 4.35 -16.06
C ASN A 417 -7.31 4.05 -14.70
N ILE A 418 -7.82 3.12 -13.89
CA ILE A 418 -7.20 2.69 -12.63
C ILE A 418 -6.47 1.36 -12.85
N CYS A 419 -5.26 1.22 -12.29
CA CYS A 419 -4.49 -0.02 -12.30
C CYS A 419 -5.21 -1.13 -11.53
N GLN A 420 -5.23 -2.34 -12.11
CA GLN A 420 -5.57 -3.57 -11.42
C GLN A 420 -4.22 -4.16 -11.01
N LEU A 421 -3.88 -4.07 -9.73
CA LEU A 421 -2.54 -4.28 -9.20
C LEU A 421 -2.09 -5.73 -9.43
N GLY A 422 -0.89 -5.89 -9.99
CA GLY A 422 -0.30 -7.19 -10.36
C GLY A 422 0.89 -7.58 -9.46
N VAL A 423 1.49 -8.73 -9.75
CA VAL A 423 2.62 -9.29 -8.96
C VAL A 423 3.82 -8.34 -8.94
N GLY A 424 4.09 -7.64 -10.05
CA GLY A 424 5.17 -6.64 -10.13
C GLY A 424 4.90 -5.33 -9.39
N ASP A 425 3.69 -5.09 -8.88
CA ASP A 425 3.38 -3.93 -8.03
C ASP A 425 3.78 -4.18 -6.57
N LEU A 426 3.92 -5.46 -6.15
CA LEU A 426 4.13 -5.86 -4.76
C LEU A 426 5.31 -5.15 -4.05
N PRO A 427 6.51 -4.98 -4.65
CA PRO A 427 7.62 -4.28 -4.00
C PRO A 427 7.29 -2.85 -3.55
N ARG A 428 6.45 -2.14 -4.32
CA ARG A 428 6.00 -0.76 -4.01
C ARG A 428 4.84 -0.73 -3.01
N LEU A 429 4.06 -1.81 -2.95
CA LEU A 429 2.95 -1.96 -2.01
C LEU A 429 3.46 -2.28 -0.59
N THR A 430 4.47 -3.13 -0.46
CA THR A 430 5.00 -3.55 0.84
C THR A 430 5.96 -2.55 1.49
N SER A 431 6.56 -1.66 0.69
CA SER A 431 7.31 -0.47 1.14
C SER A 431 6.45 0.78 1.31
N SER A 432 5.16 0.71 0.96
CA SER A 432 4.29 1.89 0.81
C SER A 432 3.98 2.60 2.14
N PRO A 433 3.96 3.95 2.18
CA PRO A 433 3.43 4.70 3.32
C PRO A 433 1.89 4.66 3.38
N PHE A 434 1.22 4.20 2.32
CA PHE A 434 -0.24 4.19 2.25
C PHE A 434 -0.86 3.10 3.14
N LEU A 435 -2.11 3.32 3.57
CA LEU A 435 -2.83 2.41 4.47
C LEU A 435 -3.49 1.22 3.74
N ILE A 436 -4.08 1.47 2.56
CA ILE A 436 -4.91 0.53 1.80
C ILE A 436 -4.54 0.58 0.31
N ALA A 437 -4.46 -0.56 -0.35
CA ALA A 437 -4.21 -0.67 -1.79
C ALA A 437 -5.50 -0.83 -2.60
N ASN A 438 -5.62 -0.09 -3.70
CA ASN A 438 -6.73 -0.15 -4.65
C ASN A 438 -6.20 -0.26 -6.11
N LYS A 439 -6.62 -1.23 -6.93
CA LYS A 439 -7.57 -2.34 -6.68
C LYS A 439 -7.07 -3.65 -7.27
N PHE A 440 -7.57 -4.76 -6.73
CA PHE A 440 -7.29 -6.12 -7.18
C PHE A 440 -8.55 -6.76 -7.74
N LEU A 441 -8.38 -7.62 -8.75
CA LEU A 441 -9.47 -8.42 -9.32
C LEU A 441 -9.27 -9.89 -8.95
N TYR A 442 -10.29 -10.55 -8.42
CA TYR A 442 -10.19 -11.95 -8.01
C TYR A 442 -9.83 -12.91 -9.16
N ASP A 443 -10.24 -12.55 -10.39
CA ASP A 443 -10.07 -13.31 -11.63
C ASP A 443 -8.78 -12.99 -12.42
N TYR A 444 -7.93 -12.05 -11.94
CA TYR A 444 -6.76 -11.59 -12.71
C TYR A 444 -5.54 -11.37 -11.82
N GLN A 445 -4.46 -12.11 -12.12
CA GLN A 445 -3.25 -12.21 -11.28
C GLN A 445 -3.59 -12.45 -9.79
N PRO A 446 -4.40 -13.47 -9.42
CA PRO A 446 -4.78 -13.73 -8.03
C PRO A 446 -3.56 -13.88 -7.09
N LEU A 447 -2.42 -14.33 -7.64
CA LEU A 447 -1.12 -14.42 -6.98
C LEU A 447 -0.65 -13.10 -6.34
N ALA A 448 -1.03 -11.95 -6.91
CA ALA A 448 -0.70 -10.64 -6.33
C ALA A 448 -1.41 -10.44 -4.99
N TYR A 449 -2.71 -10.75 -4.94
CA TYR A 449 -3.50 -10.69 -3.71
C TYR A 449 -3.06 -11.77 -2.71
N ASP A 450 -2.74 -12.98 -3.19
CA ASP A 450 -2.26 -14.08 -2.34
C ASP A 450 -0.92 -13.76 -1.66
N CYS A 451 0.06 -13.22 -2.39
CA CYS A 451 1.34 -12.87 -1.81
C CYS A 451 1.28 -11.62 -0.93
N LEU A 452 0.38 -10.67 -1.20
CA LEU A 452 0.15 -9.54 -0.31
C LEU A 452 -0.56 -9.96 0.98
N GLU A 453 -1.55 -10.86 0.91
CA GLU A 453 -2.20 -11.44 2.09
C GLU A 453 -1.20 -12.26 2.91
N LYS A 454 -0.37 -13.08 2.28
CA LYS A 454 0.69 -13.83 2.97
C LYS A 454 1.67 -12.88 3.69
N TRP A 455 2.15 -11.83 3.01
CA TRP A 455 3.02 -10.82 3.63
C TRP A 455 2.35 -10.14 4.82
N TYR A 456 1.07 -9.77 4.68
CA TYR A 456 0.28 -9.15 5.74
C TYR A 456 0.18 -10.05 6.99
N PHE A 457 -0.19 -11.32 6.82
CA PHE A 457 -0.29 -12.25 7.94
C PHE A 457 1.07 -12.67 8.50
N ASP A 458 2.16 -12.63 7.72
CA ASP A 458 3.52 -12.76 8.28
C ASP A 458 3.90 -11.57 9.18
N LYS A 459 3.43 -10.34 8.90
CA LYS A 459 3.57 -9.21 9.84
C LYS A 459 2.76 -9.44 11.12
N VAL A 460 1.48 -9.80 11.00
CA VAL A 460 0.62 -10.13 12.16
C VAL A 460 1.20 -11.29 12.99
N ARG A 461 1.84 -12.27 12.34
CA ARG A 461 2.55 -13.37 13.03
C ARG A 461 3.76 -12.87 13.82
N LEU A 462 4.51 -11.87 13.33
CA LEU A 462 5.60 -11.24 14.08
C LEU A 462 5.06 -10.39 15.25
N GLU A 463 3.95 -9.67 15.07
CA GLU A 463 3.26 -8.93 16.14
C GLU A 463 2.82 -9.89 17.26
N ASN A 464 2.16 -10.99 16.91
CA ASN A 464 1.74 -12.04 17.83
C ASN A 464 2.89 -12.62 18.68
N LEU A 465 4.11 -12.64 18.13
CA LEU A 465 5.32 -13.17 18.78
C LEU A 465 6.11 -12.10 19.56
N GLY A 466 5.71 -10.83 19.50
CA GLY A 466 6.51 -9.72 20.06
C GLY A 466 7.79 -9.42 19.28
N LEU A 467 7.86 -9.84 18.01
CA LEU A 467 9.03 -9.72 17.12
C LEU A 467 8.83 -8.70 15.97
N ALA A 468 7.72 -7.98 15.95
CA ALA A 468 7.49 -6.90 15.00
C ALA A 468 8.13 -5.59 15.48
N GLU A 469 8.81 -4.90 14.58
CA GLU A 469 9.29 -3.52 14.75
C GLU A 469 8.10 -2.56 14.89
N SER A 470 8.24 -1.51 15.72
CA SER A 470 7.26 -0.42 15.80
C SER A 470 7.26 0.40 14.51
N ILE A 471 6.08 0.71 13.96
CA ILE A 471 6.00 1.53 12.75
C ILE A 471 6.43 2.98 13.00
N ASN A 472 7.22 3.54 12.09
CA ASN A 472 7.57 4.96 12.13
C ASN A 472 6.35 5.81 11.74
N VAL A 473 5.67 6.39 12.74
CA VAL A 473 4.49 7.24 12.55
C VAL A 473 4.81 8.69 12.14
N SER A 474 6.09 9.09 12.10
CA SER A 474 6.50 10.50 11.96
C SER A 474 5.93 11.18 10.71
N GLN A 475 5.79 10.46 9.59
CA GLN A 475 5.24 10.99 8.34
C GLN A 475 3.74 11.32 8.41
N TYR A 476 2.98 10.59 9.23
CA TYR A 476 1.55 10.83 9.42
C TYR A 476 1.35 11.92 10.50
N GLU A 477 2.12 11.87 11.59
CA GLU A 477 2.05 12.85 12.68
C GLU A 477 2.44 14.27 12.24
N ASN A 478 3.48 14.38 11.41
CA ASN A 478 3.95 15.67 10.88
C ASN A 478 3.28 16.04 9.54
N SER A 479 2.22 15.33 9.13
CA SER A 479 1.46 15.69 7.93
C SER A 479 0.65 16.96 8.14
N ASP A 480 0.40 17.69 7.05
CA ASP A 480 -0.35 18.95 7.11
C ASP A 480 -1.82 18.75 7.50
N ILE A 481 -2.41 17.58 7.20
CA ILE A 481 -3.75 17.23 7.71
C ILE A 481 -3.78 17.15 9.25
N VAL A 482 -2.68 16.84 9.93
CA VAL A 482 -2.59 16.87 11.41
C VAL A 482 -2.30 18.26 11.94
N LYS A 483 -1.32 18.96 11.35
CA LYS A 483 -0.91 20.31 11.76
C LYS A 483 -2.04 21.34 11.62
N LEU A 484 -2.79 21.28 10.51
CA LEU A 484 -3.78 22.28 10.10
C LEU A 484 -5.23 21.78 10.26
N ARG A 485 -5.50 20.84 11.19
CA ARG A 485 -6.87 20.38 11.48
C ARG A 485 -7.65 21.34 12.37
N TYR A 486 -8.97 21.34 12.21
CA TYR A 486 -9.89 21.95 13.16
C TYR A 486 -9.98 21.12 14.45
N THR A 487 -9.74 21.77 15.59
CA THR A 487 -9.63 21.16 16.92
C THR A 487 -10.81 21.46 17.85
N GLY A 488 -11.88 22.07 17.34
CA GLY A 488 -13.01 22.57 18.16
C GLY A 488 -12.77 23.93 18.81
N LEU A 489 -11.52 24.37 18.92
CA LEU A 489 -11.16 25.74 19.30
C LEU A 489 -11.01 26.60 18.05
N MET A 490 -11.90 27.59 17.88
CA MET A 490 -11.80 28.58 16.80
C MET A 490 -10.44 29.31 16.88
N HIS A 491 -9.63 29.18 15.83
CA HIS A 491 -8.31 29.79 15.78
C HIS A 491 -8.44 31.34 15.86
N PRO A 492 -7.70 32.06 16.72
CA PRO A 492 -7.90 33.50 16.95
C PRO A 492 -7.67 34.46 15.76
N LYS A 493 -7.36 33.92 14.58
CA LYS A 493 -7.17 34.66 13.31
C LYS A 493 -8.33 34.50 12.32
N LEU A 494 -9.45 33.90 12.76
CA LEU A 494 -10.68 33.72 11.99
C LEU A 494 -11.87 34.39 12.71
N ARG A 495 -11.66 35.63 13.18
CA ARG A 495 -12.66 36.56 13.71
C ARG A 495 -12.65 37.83 12.88
#